data_AF-A0A847LE40-F1
#
_entry.id   AF-A0A847LE40-F1
#
_cell.length_a   1.000
_cell.length_b   1.000
_cell.length_c   1.000
_cell.angle_alpha   90.00
_cell.angle_beta   90.00
_cell.angle_gamma   90.00
#
_symmetry.space_group_name_H-M   'P 1'
#
loop_
_entity.id
_entity.type
_entity.pdbx_description
1 polymer ?
#
loop_
_entity_poly.entity_id
_entity_poly.type
_entity_poly.pdbx_seq_one_letter_code
_entity_poly.pdbx_strand_id
1 'polypeptide(L)'
;MSKQTRRHRSMAWGIVGLVLMGGLSVLFPMQALSVALPEDAPAALRFLQDLESGKISLSDLLDSLEEFIGLRLPTSSTFHTRSSAVDPLRNPVPVRVATLPALCDEAIYDYRQTLKTEFIKVAGAVDGRLSQTQFSSLVAEGKFPSVTDPGAYFTTHDQDRDGFLSIHEFTPTPAEVPRLQNIPELTDAYVKGQPYPTGQLPTGVPPSLPPPPIFLTVEQVEARIQAFADSRGFTTERAPDGKLVVRDQAGNLVPLPPGTIPLPIEEAERGLADFARSIGGTTERGAGGALVVKGPDGKEIPPPGWPPPLRPPYLPPLTGP
;
A
#
# COMPACT_ATOMS: atom_id res chain seq x y z
N MET A 1 13.94 32.68 -29.95
CA MET A 1 12.70 32.14 -29.32
C MET A 1 11.69 33.27 -29.20
N SER A 2 10.52 33.16 -29.83
CA SER A 2 9.56 34.26 -29.98
C SER A 2 8.69 34.43 -28.72
N LYS A 3 8.19 35.65 -28.47
CA LYS A 3 7.30 35.98 -27.33
C LYS A 3 5.99 35.16 -27.32
N GLN A 4 5.65 34.51 -28.43
CA GLN A 4 4.45 33.71 -28.61
C GLN A 4 4.52 32.37 -27.85
N THR A 5 5.71 31.76 -27.77
CA THR A 5 5.92 30.50 -27.02
C THR A 5 5.84 30.67 -25.50
N ARG A 6 5.99 31.88 -24.97
CA ARG A 6 5.86 32.18 -23.53
C ARG A 6 4.41 32.33 -23.05
N ARG A 7 3.47 32.72 -23.93
CA ARG A 7 2.04 32.86 -23.54
C ARG A 7 1.31 31.53 -23.43
N HIS A 8 1.59 30.56 -24.32
CA HIS A 8 1.03 29.21 -24.22
C HIS A 8 1.48 28.46 -22.96
N ARG A 9 2.71 28.72 -22.51
CA ARG A 9 3.26 28.12 -21.29
C ARG A 9 2.67 28.64 -19.98
N SER A 10 1.94 29.75 -19.95
CA SER A 10 1.36 30.27 -18.69
C SER A 10 -0.10 29.87 -18.48
N MET A 11 -0.83 29.50 -19.55
CA MET A 11 -2.23 29.08 -19.45
C MET A 11 -2.40 27.58 -19.18
N ALA A 12 -1.43 26.75 -19.58
CA ALA A 12 -1.44 25.30 -19.29
C ALA A 12 -1.43 24.96 -17.79
N TRP A 13 -0.91 25.85 -16.94
CA TRP A 13 -0.79 25.63 -15.48
C TRP A 13 -2.10 25.85 -14.71
N GLY A 14 -3.07 26.58 -15.29
CA GLY A 14 -4.35 26.86 -14.63
C GLY A 14 -5.36 25.72 -14.74
N ILE A 15 -5.21 24.82 -15.72
CA ILE A 15 -6.25 23.86 -16.12
C ILE A 15 -6.17 22.56 -15.31
N VAL A 16 -4.98 22.09 -14.96
CA VAL A 16 -4.83 20.85 -14.16
C VAL A 16 -5.20 21.05 -12.69
N GLY A 17 -5.01 22.27 -12.16
CA GLY A 17 -5.41 22.63 -10.80
C GLY A 17 -6.93 22.65 -10.57
N LEU A 18 -7.73 22.90 -11.62
CA LEU A 18 -9.19 23.01 -11.49
C LEU A 18 -9.90 21.64 -11.52
N VAL A 19 -9.31 20.64 -12.19
CA VAL A 19 -9.86 19.27 -12.28
C VAL A 19 -9.59 18.45 -11.02
N LEU A 20 -8.52 18.76 -10.28
CA LEU A 20 -8.14 18.04 -9.05
C LEU A 20 -8.78 18.59 -7.76
N MET A 21 -9.41 19.77 -7.79
CA MET A 21 -10.05 20.41 -6.62
C MET A 21 -11.56 20.13 -6.50
N GLY A 22 -12.20 19.57 -7.52
CA GLY A 22 -13.66 19.47 -7.62
C GLY A 22 -14.27 18.14 -7.16
N GLY A 23 -14.09 17.75 -5.90
CA GLY A 23 -14.89 16.68 -5.28
C GLY A 23 -16.29 17.19 -4.93
N LEU A 24 -17.20 17.33 -5.90
CA LEU A 24 -18.58 17.74 -5.66
C LEU A 24 -19.58 16.72 -6.22
N SER A 25 -19.98 15.77 -5.38
CA SER A 25 -21.18 14.96 -5.60
C SER A 25 -22.41 15.78 -5.23
N VAL A 26 -22.97 16.55 -6.18
CA VAL A 26 -24.34 17.07 -6.07
C VAL A 26 -25.03 16.88 -7.41
N LEU A 27 -26.15 16.13 -7.40
CA LEU A 27 -27.11 16.01 -8.49
C LEU A 27 -27.64 17.40 -8.86
N PHE A 28 -27.22 17.92 -10.01
CA PHE A 28 -27.88 19.04 -10.69
C PHE A 28 -28.41 18.58 -12.05
N PRO A 29 -29.65 18.94 -12.43
CA PRO A 29 -30.20 18.61 -13.73
C PRO A 29 -29.48 19.42 -14.82
N MET A 30 -29.16 18.75 -15.92
CA MET A 30 -28.52 19.34 -17.10
C MET A 30 -29.34 20.50 -17.66
N GLN A 31 -28.81 21.72 -17.53
CA GLN A 31 -29.06 22.80 -18.47
C GLN A 31 -27.73 23.27 -19.04
N ALA A 32 -27.75 23.49 -20.35
CA ALA A 32 -26.60 23.61 -21.23
C ALA A 32 -25.62 24.73 -20.82
N LEU A 33 -24.50 24.31 -20.23
CA LEU A 33 -23.26 25.09 -20.23
C LEU A 33 -22.40 24.54 -21.37
N SER A 34 -22.45 25.24 -22.52
CA SER A 34 -21.47 25.08 -23.59
C SER A 34 -20.15 25.66 -23.10
N VAL A 35 -19.39 24.87 -22.34
CA VAL A 35 -17.99 25.15 -22.08
C VAL A 35 -17.23 24.67 -23.31
N ALA A 36 -16.65 25.60 -24.06
CA ALA A 36 -15.75 25.27 -25.14
C ALA A 36 -14.59 24.45 -24.55
N LEU A 37 -14.53 23.16 -24.90
CA LEU A 37 -13.39 22.32 -24.59
C LEU A 37 -12.15 22.94 -25.26
N PRO A 38 -11.01 23.05 -24.57
CA PRO A 38 -9.77 23.51 -25.20
C PRO A 38 -9.40 22.61 -26.38
N GLU A 39 -8.74 23.16 -27.40
CA GLU A 39 -8.41 22.47 -28.66
C GLU A 39 -7.62 21.16 -28.46
N ASP A 40 -6.98 20.99 -27.29
CA ASP A 40 -6.17 19.81 -26.93
C ASP A 40 -6.95 18.72 -26.15
N ALA A 41 -8.20 18.99 -25.73
CA ALA A 41 -9.04 18.00 -25.05
C ALA A 41 -9.29 16.72 -25.88
N PRO A 42 -9.48 16.79 -27.22
CA PRO A 42 -9.58 15.60 -28.05
C PRO A 42 -8.30 14.77 -28.08
N ALA A 43 -7.12 15.38 -27.95
CA ALA A 43 -5.85 14.67 -27.92
C ALA A 43 -5.65 13.93 -26.60
N ALA A 44 -5.95 14.57 -25.46
CA ALA A 44 -5.92 13.93 -24.14
C ALA A 44 -6.95 12.79 -24.03
N LEU A 45 -8.16 12.98 -24.57
CA LEU A 45 -9.19 11.94 -24.60
C LEU A 45 -8.79 10.78 -25.53
N ARG A 46 -8.18 11.05 -26.69
CA ARG A 46 -7.64 10.00 -27.57
C ARG A 46 -6.51 9.24 -26.91
N PHE A 47 -5.61 9.92 -26.21
CA PHE A 47 -4.54 9.29 -25.45
C PHE A 47 -5.10 8.36 -24.37
N LEU A 48 -6.08 8.81 -23.58
CA LEU A 48 -6.75 7.97 -22.59
C LEU A 48 -7.52 6.79 -23.22
N GLN A 49 -8.15 6.98 -24.39
CA GLN A 49 -8.82 5.90 -25.14
C GLN A 49 -7.82 4.90 -25.75
N ASP A 50 -6.71 5.37 -26.29
CA ASP A 50 -5.67 4.52 -26.88
C ASP A 50 -4.93 3.75 -25.78
N LEU A 51 -4.83 4.32 -24.58
CA LEU A 51 -4.36 3.66 -23.36
C LEU A 51 -5.35 2.61 -22.81
N GLU A 52 -6.64 2.92 -22.72
CA GLU A 52 -7.68 1.96 -22.34
C GLU A 52 -7.81 0.80 -23.34
N SER A 53 -7.53 1.06 -24.61
CA SER A 53 -7.57 0.05 -25.67
C SER A 53 -6.26 -0.73 -25.82
N GLY A 54 -5.23 -0.42 -25.02
CA GLY A 54 -3.92 -1.10 -25.04
C GLY A 54 -3.10 -0.85 -26.31
N LYS A 55 -3.40 0.21 -27.07
CA LYS A 55 -2.64 0.64 -28.26
C LYS A 55 -1.39 1.43 -27.92
N ILE A 56 -1.35 2.01 -26.72
CA ILE A 56 -0.21 2.73 -26.16
C ILE A 56 0.48 1.77 -25.18
N SER A 57 1.78 1.55 -25.38
CA SER A 57 2.55 0.70 -24.46
C SER A 57 2.76 1.42 -23.12
N LEU A 58 3.06 0.68 -22.06
CA LEU A 58 3.40 1.30 -20.77
C LEU A 58 4.60 2.25 -20.91
N SER A 59 5.58 1.93 -21.75
CA SER A 59 6.69 2.84 -22.08
C SER A 59 6.22 4.15 -22.72
N ASP A 60 5.31 4.09 -23.69
CA ASP A 60 4.78 5.31 -24.34
C ASP A 60 3.96 6.17 -23.36
N LEU A 61 3.27 5.53 -22.41
CA LEU A 61 2.58 6.23 -21.31
C LEU A 61 3.60 6.93 -20.41
N LEU A 62 4.64 6.22 -19.99
CA LEU A 62 5.65 6.73 -19.06
C LEU A 62 6.47 7.87 -19.69
N ASP A 63 6.82 7.78 -20.96
CA ASP A 63 7.46 8.85 -21.73
C ASP A 63 6.55 10.09 -21.86
N SER A 64 5.25 9.87 -22.08
CA SER A 64 4.25 10.95 -22.12
C SER A 64 3.99 11.57 -20.73
N LEU A 65 4.17 10.78 -19.67
CA LEU A 65 4.04 11.23 -18.28
C LEU A 65 5.30 11.97 -17.80
N GLU A 66 6.51 11.62 -18.23
CA GLU A 66 7.71 12.44 -17.95
C GLU A 66 7.59 13.86 -18.51
N GLU A 67 6.88 14.04 -19.65
CA GLU A 67 6.55 15.36 -20.18
C GLU A 67 5.49 16.10 -19.34
N PHE A 68 4.71 15.38 -18.52
CA PHE A 68 3.57 15.87 -17.73
C PHE A 68 3.86 16.04 -16.22
N ILE A 69 4.80 15.27 -15.65
CA ILE A 69 5.09 15.20 -14.21
C ILE A 69 6.10 16.32 -13.82
N GLY A 70 5.62 17.55 -13.93
CA GLY A 70 6.02 18.67 -13.05
C GLY A 70 5.07 18.83 -11.86
N LEU A 71 4.11 17.92 -11.67
CA LEU A 71 3.00 18.03 -10.72
C LEU A 71 2.97 16.82 -9.77
N ARG A 72 3.17 17.09 -8.47
CA ARG A 72 2.95 16.13 -7.38
C ARG A 72 1.48 15.69 -7.37
N LEU A 73 1.22 14.39 -7.48
CA LEU A 73 -0.11 13.81 -7.28
C LEU A 73 -0.40 13.62 -5.78
N PRO A 74 -1.62 13.91 -5.30
CA PRO A 74 -2.02 13.63 -3.93
C PRO A 74 -2.31 12.15 -3.72
N THR A 75 -1.70 11.58 -2.67
CA THR A 75 -1.97 10.22 -2.19
C THR A 75 -3.28 10.19 -1.39
N SER A 76 -4.38 9.79 -2.02
CA SER A 76 -5.52 9.28 -1.27
C SER A 76 -6.44 8.43 -2.14
N SER A 77 -6.43 7.11 -1.92
CA SER A 77 -7.66 6.32 -1.90
C SER A 77 -7.38 4.89 -1.45
N THR A 78 -8.14 4.46 -0.45
CA THR A 78 -8.40 3.07 -0.08
C THR A 78 -8.94 2.27 -1.28
N PHE A 79 -8.20 1.25 -1.74
CA PHE A 79 -8.66 0.34 -2.79
C PHE A 79 -8.90 -1.08 -2.27
N HIS A 80 -10.01 -1.67 -2.72
CA HIS A 80 -10.37 -3.07 -2.50
C HIS A 80 -9.48 -3.97 -3.37
N THR A 81 -8.70 -4.84 -2.73
CA THR A 81 -7.91 -5.88 -3.39
C THR A 81 -8.83 -6.97 -3.93
N ARG A 82 -9.09 -6.95 -5.25
CA ARG A 82 -9.55 -8.15 -5.95
C ARG A 82 -8.34 -9.04 -6.20
N SER A 83 -8.20 -10.05 -5.34
CA SER A 83 -7.31 -11.19 -5.57
C SER A 83 -7.79 -11.95 -6.81
N SER A 84 -7.14 -11.72 -7.94
CA SER A 84 -7.16 -12.62 -9.08
C SER A 84 -5.72 -12.84 -9.49
N ALA A 85 -5.21 -14.01 -9.15
CA ALA A 85 -3.86 -14.51 -9.37
C ALA A 85 -3.55 -14.67 -10.87
N VAL A 86 -3.42 -13.55 -11.58
CA VAL A 86 -2.80 -13.52 -12.89
C VAL A 86 -1.40 -12.99 -12.68
N ASP A 87 -0.44 -13.90 -12.62
CA ASP A 87 0.99 -13.59 -12.61
C ASP A 87 1.31 -12.77 -13.88
N PRO A 88 1.58 -11.46 -13.77
CA PRO A 88 1.81 -10.60 -14.92
C PRO A 88 3.04 -11.03 -15.72
N LEU A 89 3.98 -11.76 -15.11
CA LEU A 89 5.16 -12.30 -15.79
C LEU A 89 4.82 -13.41 -16.78
N ARG A 90 3.67 -14.09 -16.61
CA ARG A 90 3.28 -15.24 -17.44
C ARG A 90 2.24 -14.91 -18.49
N ASN A 91 1.49 -13.83 -18.34
CA ASN A 91 0.48 -13.38 -19.30
C ASN A 91 0.51 -11.84 -19.40
N PRO A 92 1.10 -11.25 -20.44
CA PRO A 92 1.10 -9.80 -20.62
C PRO A 92 -0.34 -9.33 -20.90
N VAL A 93 -1.03 -8.87 -19.86
CA VAL A 93 -2.36 -8.25 -19.96
C VAL A 93 -2.15 -6.76 -20.25
N PRO A 94 -2.93 -6.13 -21.17
CA PRO A 94 -2.89 -4.68 -21.34
C PRO A 94 -3.17 -3.98 -20.00
N VAL A 95 -2.18 -3.22 -19.53
CA VAL A 95 -2.23 -2.53 -18.23
C VAL A 95 -3.27 -1.42 -18.30
N ARG A 96 -4.28 -1.49 -17.45
CA ARG A 96 -5.26 -0.40 -17.32
C ARG A 96 -4.67 0.70 -16.44
N VAL A 97 -4.95 1.97 -16.74
CA VAL A 97 -4.48 3.11 -15.92
C VAL A 97 -4.85 2.96 -14.45
N ALA A 98 -6.06 2.46 -14.20
CA ALA A 98 -6.57 2.24 -12.85
C ALA A 98 -5.78 1.19 -12.05
N THR A 99 -5.04 0.29 -12.70
CA THR A 99 -4.19 -0.72 -12.04
C THR A 99 -2.76 -0.23 -11.82
N LEU A 100 -2.37 0.91 -12.41
CA LEU A 100 -1.00 1.42 -12.32
C LEU A 100 -0.53 1.66 -10.88
N PRO A 101 -1.31 2.28 -9.96
CA PRO A 101 -0.86 2.47 -8.58
C PRO A 101 -0.57 1.16 -7.85
N ALA A 102 -1.40 0.14 -8.07
CA ALA A 102 -1.19 -1.18 -7.48
C ALA A 102 0.08 -1.86 -8.02
N LEU A 103 0.34 -1.75 -9.33
CA LEU A 103 1.57 -2.27 -9.94
C LEU A 103 2.82 -1.53 -9.46
N CYS A 104 2.74 -0.21 -9.23
CA CYS A 104 3.84 0.54 -8.62
C CYS A 104 4.14 0.02 -7.20
N ASP A 105 3.11 -0.19 -6.38
CA ASP A 105 3.28 -0.71 -5.02
C ASP A 105 3.88 -2.13 -5.02
N GLU A 106 3.43 -2.99 -5.94
CA GLU A 106 3.97 -4.34 -6.15
C GLU A 106 5.44 -4.31 -6.60
N ALA A 107 5.79 -3.47 -7.57
CA ALA A 107 7.16 -3.30 -8.06
C ALA A 107 8.09 -2.77 -6.96
N ILE A 108 7.65 -1.76 -6.19
CA ILE A 108 8.42 -1.24 -5.04
C ILE A 108 8.64 -2.35 -4.00
N TYR A 109 7.61 -3.15 -3.71
CA TYR A 109 7.74 -4.25 -2.76
C TYR A 109 8.74 -5.30 -3.27
N ASP A 110 8.58 -5.78 -4.50
CA ASP A 110 9.41 -6.84 -5.08
C ASP A 110 10.87 -6.37 -5.18
N TYR A 111 11.12 -5.15 -5.66
CA TYR A 111 12.43 -4.51 -5.64
C TYR A 111 13.08 -4.57 -4.25
N ARG A 112 12.37 -4.19 -3.19
CA ARG A 112 12.90 -4.27 -1.82
C ARG A 112 13.21 -5.70 -1.38
N GLN A 113 12.45 -6.70 -1.82
CA GLN A 113 12.78 -8.10 -1.54
C GLN A 113 14.06 -8.53 -2.26
N THR A 114 14.27 -8.11 -3.51
CA THR A 114 15.54 -8.41 -4.21
C THR A 114 16.76 -7.82 -3.50
N LEU A 115 16.64 -6.61 -2.93
CA LEU A 115 17.68 -6.01 -2.10
C LEU A 115 17.93 -6.84 -0.83
N LYS A 116 16.88 -7.27 -0.13
CA LYS A 116 17.02 -8.15 1.05
C LYS A 116 17.72 -9.47 0.71
N THR A 117 17.44 -10.06 -0.45
CA THR A 117 18.15 -11.25 -0.91
C THR A 117 19.63 -10.98 -1.12
N GLU A 118 19.99 -9.83 -1.71
CA GLU A 118 21.39 -9.44 -1.87
C GLU A 118 22.06 -9.18 -0.51
N PHE A 119 21.35 -8.56 0.44
CA PHE A 119 21.82 -8.39 1.81
C PHE A 119 22.19 -9.74 2.43
N ILE A 120 21.25 -10.70 2.44
CA ILE A 120 21.45 -12.02 3.05
C ILE A 120 22.63 -12.75 2.39
N LYS A 121 22.78 -12.61 1.07
CA LYS A 121 23.90 -13.21 0.33
C LYS A 121 25.26 -12.68 0.78
N VAL A 122 25.37 -11.39 1.11
CA VAL A 122 26.64 -10.73 1.48
C VAL A 122 26.89 -10.80 2.99
N ALA A 123 25.84 -10.63 3.79
CA ALA A 123 25.88 -10.67 5.25
C ALA A 123 25.87 -12.11 5.80
N GLY A 124 25.49 -13.10 4.99
CA GLY A 124 25.46 -14.52 5.32
C GLY A 124 24.20 -15.00 6.05
N ALA A 125 23.38 -14.09 6.59
CA ALA A 125 22.15 -14.41 7.31
C ALA A 125 21.16 -13.23 7.30
N VAL A 126 19.91 -13.48 7.73
CA VAL A 126 18.85 -12.46 7.84
C VAL A 126 19.15 -11.44 8.95
N ASP A 127 19.75 -11.92 10.04
CA ASP A 127 20.25 -11.16 11.18
C ASP A 127 21.74 -10.79 11.04
N GLY A 128 22.30 -11.01 9.84
CA GLY A 128 23.65 -10.58 9.51
C GLY A 128 23.80 -9.05 9.56
N ARG A 129 25.03 -8.58 9.41
CA ARG A 129 25.40 -7.16 9.46
C ARG A 129 26.33 -6.83 8.29
N LEU A 130 26.16 -5.66 7.68
CA LEU A 130 27.05 -5.17 6.63
C LEU A 130 27.90 -4.01 7.14
N SER A 131 29.22 -4.17 7.07
CA SER A 131 30.16 -3.07 7.29
C SER A 131 30.09 -2.04 6.15
N GLN A 132 30.58 -0.82 6.43
CA GLN A 132 30.67 0.24 5.43
C GLN A 132 31.45 -0.18 4.17
N THR A 133 32.52 -0.97 4.32
CA THR A 133 33.30 -1.49 3.20
C THR A 133 32.47 -2.44 2.35
N GLN A 134 31.74 -3.39 2.96
CA GLN A 134 30.87 -4.31 2.22
C GLN A 134 29.76 -3.58 1.48
N PHE A 135 29.13 -2.59 2.13
CA PHE A 135 28.13 -1.75 1.48
C PHE A 135 28.71 -0.96 0.29
N SER A 136 29.89 -0.35 0.48
CA SER A 136 30.57 0.40 -0.59
C SER A 136 30.90 -0.49 -1.80
N SER A 137 31.29 -1.76 -1.57
CA SER A 137 31.48 -2.73 -2.65
C SER A 137 30.19 -3.00 -3.41
N LEU A 138 29.05 -3.13 -2.74
CA LEU A 138 27.76 -3.32 -3.42
C LEU A 138 27.36 -2.12 -4.27
N VAL A 139 27.62 -0.90 -3.80
CA VAL A 139 27.42 0.31 -4.61
C VAL A 139 28.33 0.31 -5.83
N ALA A 140 29.61 -0.05 -5.67
CA ALA A 140 30.57 -0.15 -6.77
C ALA A 140 30.20 -1.23 -7.80
N GLU A 141 29.55 -2.32 -7.36
CA GLU A 141 28.99 -3.37 -8.22
C GLU A 141 27.69 -2.98 -8.93
N GLY A 142 27.19 -1.75 -8.70
CA GLY A 142 25.95 -1.25 -9.31
C GLY A 142 24.68 -1.81 -8.66
N LYS A 143 24.77 -2.39 -7.45
CA LYS A 143 23.59 -2.88 -6.71
C LYS A 143 22.73 -1.76 -6.13
N PHE A 144 23.23 -0.53 -6.13
CA PHE A 144 22.54 0.68 -5.71
C PHE A 144 22.87 1.82 -6.68
N PRO A 145 22.34 1.79 -7.92
CA PRO A 145 22.74 2.72 -8.99
C PRO A 145 22.48 4.19 -8.65
N SER A 146 21.59 4.46 -7.70
CA SER A 146 21.18 5.80 -7.30
C SER A 146 21.94 6.35 -6.11
N VAL A 147 22.76 5.53 -5.44
CA VAL A 147 23.58 5.97 -4.32
C VAL A 147 24.90 6.46 -4.88
N THR A 148 25.04 7.78 -5.01
CA THR A 148 26.28 8.41 -5.51
C THR A 148 27.37 8.53 -4.45
N ASP A 149 26.97 8.60 -3.17
CA ASP A 149 27.88 8.66 -2.02
C ASP A 149 27.53 7.54 -1.02
N PRO A 150 28.23 6.39 -1.05
CA PRO A 150 27.97 5.29 -0.15
C PRO A 150 28.24 5.65 1.32
N GLY A 151 29.17 6.57 1.59
CA GLY A 151 29.50 7.01 2.94
C GLY A 151 28.36 7.81 3.57
N ALA A 152 27.85 8.79 2.84
CA ALA A 152 26.71 9.59 3.30
C ALA A 152 25.45 8.74 3.50
N TYR A 153 25.18 7.80 2.59
CA TYR A 153 24.06 6.86 2.76
C TYR A 153 24.24 6.03 4.04
N PHE A 154 25.42 5.44 4.23
CA PHE A 154 25.73 4.60 5.39
C PHE A 154 25.54 5.37 6.69
N THR A 155 26.13 6.57 6.82
CA THR A 155 25.98 7.41 8.03
C THR A 155 24.54 7.82 8.31
N THR A 156 23.70 7.95 7.28
CA THR A 156 22.28 8.29 7.44
C THR A 156 21.45 7.09 7.90
N HIS A 157 21.81 5.88 7.46
CA HIS A 157 21.01 4.68 7.67
C HIS A 157 21.50 3.82 8.85
N ASP A 158 22.74 3.98 9.32
CA ASP A 158 23.25 3.41 10.56
C ASP A 158 22.61 4.14 11.76
N GLN A 159 21.40 3.71 12.13
CA GLN A 159 20.54 4.41 13.09
C GLN A 159 21.01 4.20 14.53
N ASP A 160 21.51 3.00 14.82
CA ASP A 160 22.06 2.66 16.13
C ASP A 160 23.54 3.07 16.29
N ARG A 161 24.20 3.47 15.19
CA ARG A 161 25.59 3.95 15.13
C ARG A 161 26.60 2.89 15.56
N ASP A 162 26.30 1.63 15.29
CA ASP A 162 27.17 0.51 15.63
C ASP A 162 28.28 0.26 14.57
N GLY A 163 28.25 1.01 13.46
CA GLY A 163 29.21 0.88 12.36
C GLY A 163 28.84 -0.22 11.36
N PHE A 164 27.64 -0.76 11.45
CA PHE A 164 27.08 -1.77 10.56
C PHE A 164 25.66 -1.40 10.13
N LEU A 165 25.21 -1.96 9.00
CA LEU A 165 23.81 -1.90 8.61
C LEU A 165 23.16 -3.25 8.89
N SER A 166 22.08 -3.24 9.65
CA SER A 166 21.11 -4.34 9.70
C SER A 166 20.29 -4.42 8.40
N ILE A 167 19.56 -5.50 8.20
CA ILE A 167 18.69 -5.66 7.00
C ILE A 167 17.64 -4.55 6.88
N HIS A 168 17.18 -4.02 8.02
CA HIS A 168 16.17 -2.95 8.08
C HIS A 168 16.76 -1.59 7.69
N GLU A 169 18.01 -1.34 8.04
CA GLU A 169 18.74 -0.10 7.71
C GLU A 169 19.28 -0.13 6.28
N PHE A 170 19.71 -1.30 5.81
CA PHE A 170 20.15 -1.50 4.44
C PHE A 170 19.02 -1.33 3.42
N THR A 171 17.82 -1.85 3.74
CA THR A 171 16.70 -1.86 2.80
C THR A 171 15.92 -0.54 2.87
N PRO A 172 15.83 0.26 1.79
CA PRO A 172 15.08 1.50 1.81
C PRO A 172 13.62 1.26 2.16
N THR A 173 12.99 2.20 2.87
CA THR A 173 11.56 2.18 3.14
C THR A 173 10.75 2.40 1.85
N PRO A 174 9.47 2.01 1.78
CA PRO A 174 8.65 2.28 0.59
C PRO A 174 8.59 3.76 0.21
N ALA A 175 8.68 4.67 1.19
CA ALA A 175 8.68 6.11 0.96
C ALA A 175 10.01 6.67 0.44
N GLU A 176 11.11 5.94 0.63
CA GLU A 176 12.44 6.31 0.14
C GLU A 176 12.67 5.81 -1.29
N VAL A 177 12.07 4.69 -1.69
CA VAL A 177 12.25 4.13 -3.04
C VAL A 177 11.94 5.15 -4.14
N PRO A 178 10.84 5.94 -4.13
CA PRO A 178 10.59 6.97 -5.14
C PRO A 178 11.62 8.13 -5.18
N ARG A 179 12.41 8.29 -4.12
CA ARG A 179 13.48 9.31 -4.06
C ARG A 179 14.80 8.77 -4.59
N LEU A 180 14.98 7.45 -4.49
CA LEU A 180 16.16 6.75 -4.92
C LEU A 180 16.01 6.25 -6.37
N GLN A 181 14.83 5.79 -6.78
CA GLN A 181 14.65 5.07 -8.04
C GLN A 181 13.61 5.74 -8.94
N ASN A 182 13.76 5.53 -10.25
CA ASN A 182 12.74 5.89 -11.22
C ASN A 182 11.57 4.87 -11.13
N ILE A 183 10.47 5.25 -10.48
CA ILE A 183 9.31 4.38 -10.26
C ILE A 183 8.71 3.85 -11.57
N PRO A 184 8.50 4.69 -12.62
CA PRO A 184 8.21 4.23 -13.97
C PRO A 184 9.08 3.06 -14.45
N GLU A 185 10.40 3.20 -14.38
CA GLU A 185 11.36 2.19 -14.84
C GLU A 185 11.27 0.90 -14.01
N LEU A 186 11.16 1.02 -12.68
CA LEU A 186 10.95 -0.13 -11.79
C LEU A 186 9.65 -0.87 -12.11
N THR A 187 8.58 -0.14 -12.35
CA THR A 187 7.26 -0.71 -12.63
C THR A 187 7.26 -1.42 -13.99
N ASP A 188 7.91 -0.83 -14.99
CA ASP A 188 8.06 -1.43 -16.32
C ASP A 188 8.92 -2.70 -16.26
N ALA A 189 10.04 -2.67 -15.53
CA ALA A 189 10.89 -3.84 -15.30
C ALA A 189 10.11 -4.97 -14.62
N TYR A 190 9.32 -4.66 -13.58
CA TYR A 190 8.47 -5.62 -12.88
C TYR A 190 7.43 -6.25 -13.83
N VAL A 191 6.67 -5.44 -14.56
CA VAL A 191 5.61 -5.90 -15.46
C VAL A 191 6.18 -6.74 -16.61
N LYS A 192 7.34 -6.37 -17.15
CA LYS A 192 8.00 -7.08 -18.26
C LYS A 192 8.87 -8.26 -17.81
N GLY A 193 9.06 -8.46 -16.51
CA GLY A 193 10.00 -9.47 -15.99
C GLY A 193 11.45 -9.20 -16.37
N GLN A 194 11.82 -7.94 -16.56
CA GLN A 194 13.18 -7.53 -16.91
C GLN A 194 13.98 -7.20 -15.65
N PRO A 195 15.32 -7.30 -15.68
CA PRO A 195 16.14 -6.93 -14.54
C PRO A 195 15.88 -5.49 -14.08
N TYR A 196 15.78 -5.28 -12.78
CA TYR A 196 15.79 -3.95 -12.18
C TYR A 196 17.12 -3.24 -12.47
N PRO A 197 17.21 -1.91 -12.22
CA PRO A 197 18.47 -1.16 -12.33
C PRO A 197 19.65 -1.76 -11.52
N THR A 198 19.34 -2.58 -10.52
CA THR A 198 20.32 -3.29 -9.67
C THR A 198 20.81 -4.61 -10.28
N GLY A 199 20.25 -5.02 -11.43
CA GLY A 199 20.56 -6.22 -12.19
C GLY A 199 19.82 -7.48 -11.74
N GLN A 200 19.06 -7.45 -10.65
CA GLN A 200 18.25 -8.58 -10.22
C GLN A 200 16.93 -8.64 -11.01
N LEU A 201 16.51 -9.86 -11.34
CA LEU A 201 15.19 -10.10 -11.92
C LEU A 201 14.10 -9.94 -10.86
N PRO A 202 12.91 -9.44 -11.24
CA PRO A 202 11.73 -9.47 -10.41
C PRO A 202 11.46 -10.88 -9.91
N THR A 203 11.12 -11.02 -8.64
CA THR A 203 10.81 -12.35 -8.09
C THR A 203 9.45 -12.85 -8.55
N GLY A 204 8.56 -11.92 -8.94
CA GLY A 204 7.17 -12.23 -9.28
C GLY A 204 6.38 -12.75 -8.08
N VAL A 205 6.98 -12.71 -6.89
CA VAL A 205 6.30 -13.03 -5.65
C VAL A 205 5.52 -11.79 -5.29
N PRO A 206 4.18 -11.75 -5.49
CA PRO A 206 3.41 -10.63 -5.01
C PRO A 206 3.69 -10.48 -3.52
N PRO A 207 3.58 -9.27 -2.95
CA PRO A 207 3.64 -9.11 -1.52
C PRO A 207 2.77 -10.16 -0.86
N SER A 208 3.39 -11.13 -0.19
CA SER A 208 2.70 -11.80 0.88
C SER A 208 2.55 -10.68 1.91
N LEU A 209 1.38 -10.03 1.87
CA LEU A 209 1.01 -9.13 2.94
C LEU A 209 1.26 -9.95 4.20
N PRO A 210 2.10 -9.46 5.14
CA PRO A 210 2.26 -10.15 6.39
C PRO A 210 0.83 -10.41 6.89
N PRO A 211 0.51 -11.66 7.29
CA PRO A 211 -0.84 -11.96 7.71
C PRO A 211 -1.25 -10.90 8.72
N PRO A 212 -2.45 -10.31 8.59
CA PRO A 212 -2.86 -9.23 9.46
C PRO A 212 -2.62 -9.67 10.91
N PRO A 213 -2.08 -8.78 11.76
CA PRO A 213 -1.69 -9.17 13.10
C PRO A 213 -2.90 -9.80 13.79
N ILE A 214 -2.70 -10.96 14.44
CA ILE A 214 -3.79 -11.66 15.13
C ILE A 214 -4.30 -10.80 16.29
N PHE A 215 -3.45 -9.96 16.86
CA PHE A 215 -3.78 -9.08 17.98
C PHE A 215 -3.67 -7.61 17.60
N LEU A 216 -4.56 -6.76 18.12
CA LEU A 216 -4.34 -5.32 18.15
C LEU A 216 -3.69 -4.90 19.46
N THR A 217 -2.85 -3.88 19.38
CA THR A 217 -2.42 -3.12 20.55
C THR A 217 -3.52 -2.16 21.01
N VAL A 218 -3.42 -1.68 22.25
CA VAL A 218 -4.36 -0.67 22.79
C VAL A 218 -4.38 0.57 21.91
N GLU A 219 -3.22 1.04 21.45
CA GLU A 219 -3.08 2.21 20.58
C GLU A 219 -3.79 2.00 19.23
N GLN A 220 -3.72 0.80 18.67
CA GLN A 220 -4.42 0.48 17.42
C GLN A 220 -5.94 0.44 17.59
N VAL A 221 -6.43 -0.04 18.74
CA VAL A 221 -7.86 0.01 19.08
C VAL A 221 -8.30 1.47 19.24
N GLU A 222 -7.54 2.27 19.99
CA GLU A 222 -7.83 3.69 20.17
C GLU A 222 -7.81 4.47 18.86
N ALA A 223 -6.87 4.18 17.95
CA ALA A 223 -6.84 4.78 16.62
C ALA A 223 -8.09 4.45 15.78
N ARG A 224 -8.64 3.24 15.90
CA ARG A 224 -9.90 2.86 15.23
C ARG A 224 -11.10 3.62 15.80
N ILE A 225 -11.15 3.76 17.12
CA ILE A 225 -12.19 4.54 17.82
C ILE A 225 -12.12 6.00 17.38
N GLN A 226 -10.92 6.58 17.33
CA GLN A 226 -10.69 7.95 16.86
C GLN A 226 -11.13 8.13 15.41
N ALA A 227 -10.71 7.24 14.51
CA ALA A 227 -11.10 7.30 13.10
C ALA A 227 -12.62 7.22 12.91
N PHE A 228 -13.30 6.39 13.71
CA PHE A 228 -14.77 6.35 13.72
C PHE A 228 -15.36 7.70 14.16
N ALA A 229 -14.87 8.29 15.25
CA ALA A 229 -15.34 9.59 15.74
C ALA A 229 -15.13 10.70 14.69
N ASP A 230 -13.93 10.78 14.11
CA ASP A 230 -13.55 11.77 13.10
C ASP A 230 -14.46 11.67 11.86
N SER A 231 -14.75 10.45 11.40
CA SER A 231 -15.62 10.22 10.23
C SER A 231 -17.07 10.71 10.41
N ARG A 232 -17.48 10.97 11.65
CA ARG A 232 -18.84 11.40 12.02
C ARG A 232 -18.88 12.81 12.63
N GLY A 233 -17.73 13.47 12.78
CA GLY A 233 -17.64 14.75 13.49
C GLY A 233 -17.98 14.65 14.98
N PHE A 234 -17.64 13.51 15.59
CA PHE A 234 -17.76 13.26 17.02
C PHE A 234 -16.44 13.53 17.75
N THR A 235 -16.49 13.59 19.08
CA THR A 235 -15.30 13.78 19.93
C THR A 235 -15.00 12.51 20.72
N THR A 236 -13.73 12.25 21.01
CA THR A 236 -13.29 11.17 21.90
C THR A 236 -12.92 11.72 23.28
N GLU A 237 -13.16 10.95 24.34
CA GLU A 237 -12.80 11.29 25.72
C GLU A 237 -12.28 10.04 26.45
N ARG A 238 -11.31 10.19 27.36
CA ARG A 238 -10.84 9.09 28.21
C ARG A 238 -11.79 8.93 29.41
N ALA A 239 -12.46 7.80 29.51
CA ALA A 239 -13.33 7.47 30.63
C ALA A 239 -12.52 7.12 31.91
N PRO A 240 -13.15 7.11 33.10
CA PRO A 240 -12.48 6.80 34.37
C PRO A 240 -11.86 5.39 34.43
N ASP A 241 -12.33 4.46 33.61
CA ASP A 241 -11.77 3.11 33.48
C ASP A 241 -10.55 3.05 32.54
N GLY A 242 -10.11 4.20 32.02
CA GLY A 242 -8.98 4.33 31.10
C GLY A 242 -9.33 4.04 29.65
N LYS A 243 -10.58 3.72 29.29
CA LYS A 243 -10.97 3.46 27.91
C LYS A 243 -11.33 4.74 27.16
N LEU A 244 -11.10 4.73 25.84
CA LEU A 244 -11.55 5.80 24.97
C LEU A 244 -13.03 5.62 24.62
N VAL A 245 -13.85 6.62 24.93
CA VAL A 245 -15.28 6.67 24.58
C VAL A 245 -15.54 7.75 23.52
N VAL A 246 -16.65 7.62 22.79
CA VAL A 246 -17.05 8.58 21.74
C VAL A 246 -18.30 9.33 22.19
N ARG A 247 -18.32 10.65 22.01
CA ARG A 247 -19.45 11.53 22.28
C ARG A 247 -19.89 12.30 21.04
N ASP A 248 -21.20 12.45 20.88
CA ASP A 248 -21.77 13.32 19.87
C ASP A 248 -21.58 14.81 20.21
N GLN A 249 -22.04 15.69 19.34
CA GLN A 249 -21.95 17.15 19.53
C GLN A 249 -22.76 17.66 20.73
N ALA A 250 -23.75 16.89 21.20
CA ALA A 250 -24.55 17.20 22.38
C ALA A 250 -23.91 16.63 23.67
N GLY A 251 -22.79 15.94 23.57
CA GLY A 251 -22.08 15.33 24.69
C GLY A 251 -22.62 13.96 25.10
N ASN A 252 -23.54 13.35 24.34
CA ASN A 252 -24.07 12.02 24.65
C ASN A 252 -23.10 10.93 24.20
N LEU A 253 -23.02 9.84 24.95
CA LEU A 253 -22.22 8.67 24.56
C LEU A 253 -22.80 8.00 23.32
N VAL A 254 -21.95 7.78 22.31
CA VAL A 254 -22.31 7.11 21.07
C VAL A 254 -21.81 5.67 21.10
N PRO A 255 -22.68 4.66 20.83
CA PRO A 255 -22.25 3.28 20.76
C PRO A 255 -21.35 3.06 19.55
N LEU A 256 -20.25 2.34 19.75
CA LEU A 256 -19.35 1.96 18.67
C LEU A 256 -19.97 0.87 17.78
N PRO A 257 -19.73 0.90 16.46
CA PRO A 257 -20.12 -0.19 15.58
C PRO A 257 -19.49 -1.52 16.02
N PRO A 258 -20.18 -2.66 15.82
CA PRO A 258 -19.60 -3.99 16.07
C PRO A 258 -18.26 -4.18 15.34
N GLY A 259 -17.27 -4.72 16.04
CA GLY A 259 -15.93 -4.96 15.49
C GLY A 259 -14.97 -3.75 15.54
N THR A 260 -15.43 -2.57 15.99
CA THR A 260 -14.53 -1.43 16.24
C THR A 260 -13.51 -1.77 17.33
N ILE A 261 -14.02 -2.33 18.43
CA ILE A 261 -13.21 -2.96 19.48
C ILE A 261 -13.25 -4.47 19.22
N PRO A 262 -12.11 -5.12 18.95
CA PRO A 262 -12.04 -6.56 18.84
C PRO A 262 -12.48 -7.29 20.10
N LEU A 263 -12.96 -8.52 19.93
CA LEU A 263 -13.18 -9.42 21.07
C LEU A 263 -11.85 -9.89 21.66
N PRO A 264 -11.80 -10.17 22.97
CA PRO A 264 -10.76 -11.03 23.56
C PRO A 264 -10.66 -12.34 22.79
N ILE A 265 -9.43 -12.85 22.61
CA ILE A 265 -9.20 -14.06 21.82
C ILE A 265 -10.01 -15.25 22.35
N GLU A 266 -10.18 -15.37 23.67
CA GLU A 266 -10.94 -16.47 24.29
C GLU A 266 -12.44 -16.40 23.93
N GLU A 267 -13.00 -15.19 23.84
CA GLU A 267 -14.39 -14.98 23.44
C GLU A 267 -14.57 -15.21 21.94
N ALA A 268 -13.63 -14.72 21.12
CA ALA A 268 -13.62 -14.94 19.69
C ALA A 268 -13.52 -16.44 19.35
N GLU A 269 -12.62 -17.18 20.00
CA GLU A 269 -12.46 -18.62 19.80
C GLU A 269 -13.71 -19.41 20.19
N ARG A 270 -14.36 -19.04 21.30
CA ARG A 270 -15.64 -19.66 21.70
C ARG A 270 -16.73 -19.39 20.67
N GLY A 271 -16.84 -18.13 20.20
CA GLY A 271 -17.78 -17.76 19.15
C GLY A 271 -17.52 -18.49 17.83
N LEU A 272 -16.25 -18.70 17.45
CA LEU A 272 -15.87 -19.46 16.26
C LEU A 272 -16.22 -20.94 16.40
N ALA A 273 -16.04 -21.53 17.58
CA ALA A 273 -16.45 -22.91 17.86
C ALA A 273 -17.98 -23.08 17.78
N ASP A 274 -18.74 -22.13 18.31
CA ASP A 274 -20.20 -22.12 18.22
C ASP A 274 -20.68 -21.92 16.78
N PHE A 275 -20.03 -21.01 16.03
CA PHE A 275 -20.27 -20.81 14.61
C PHE A 275 -20.00 -22.09 13.81
N ALA A 276 -18.85 -22.73 14.00
CA ALA A 276 -18.51 -23.98 13.34
C ALA A 276 -19.55 -25.07 13.63
N ARG A 277 -19.95 -25.24 14.90
CA ARG A 277 -20.99 -26.20 15.28
C ARG A 277 -22.33 -25.91 14.60
N SER A 278 -22.70 -24.64 14.47
CA SER A 278 -23.97 -24.23 13.84
C SER A 278 -24.07 -24.57 12.35
N ILE A 279 -22.93 -24.65 11.66
CA ILE A 279 -22.84 -25.02 10.24
C ILE A 279 -22.48 -26.50 10.02
N GLY A 280 -22.45 -27.31 11.08
CA GLY A 280 -22.04 -28.72 11.04
C GLY A 280 -20.53 -28.95 10.83
N GLY A 281 -19.73 -27.91 11.06
CA GLY A 281 -18.28 -27.92 10.95
C GLY A 281 -17.55 -28.18 12.28
N THR A 282 -16.24 -27.97 12.27
CA THR A 282 -15.35 -28.14 13.42
C THR A 282 -14.31 -27.02 13.49
N THR A 283 -13.58 -26.93 14.60
CA THR A 283 -12.46 -26.01 14.77
C THR A 283 -11.21 -26.75 15.19
N GLU A 284 -10.05 -26.33 14.70
CA GLU A 284 -8.74 -26.87 15.08
C GLU A 284 -7.71 -25.75 15.30
N ARG A 285 -6.65 -25.98 16.07
CA ARG A 285 -5.53 -25.03 16.15
C ARG A 285 -4.57 -25.26 14.99
N GLY A 286 -4.36 -24.24 14.18
CA GLY A 286 -3.36 -24.26 13.10
C GLY A 286 -1.92 -24.10 13.61
N ALA A 287 -0.96 -24.19 12.69
CA ALA A 287 0.48 -24.11 12.99
C ALA A 287 0.92 -22.78 13.65
N GLY A 288 0.13 -21.71 13.49
CA GLY A 288 0.37 -20.40 14.11
C GLY A 288 -0.39 -20.16 15.43
N GLY A 289 -0.99 -21.20 16.02
CA GLY A 289 -1.79 -21.09 17.25
C GLY A 289 -3.20 -20.52 17.06
N ALA A 290 -3.48 -19.87 15.92
CA ALA A 290 -4.80 -19.39 15.54
C ALA A 290 -5.79 -20.54 15.32
N LEU A 291 -7.06 -20.30 15.67
CA LEU A 291 -8.16 -21.21 15.41
C LEU A 291 -8.51 -21.22 13.92
N VAL A 292 -8.53 -22.40 13.32
CA VAL A 292 -8.97 -22.66 11.94
C VAL A 292 -10.38 -23.23 12.00
N VAL A 293 -11.31 -22.65 11.23
CA VAL A 293 -12.69 -23.14 11.11
C VAL A 293 -12.81 -24.03 9.89
N LYS A 294 -13.30 -25.25 10.06
CA LYS A 294 -13.60 -26.19 8.97
C LYS A 294 -15.11 -26.34 8.80
N GLY A 295 -15.56 -26.32 7.55
CA GLY A 295 -16.95 -26.61 7.20
C GLY A 295 -17.31 -28.09 7.38
N PRO A 296 -18.57 -28.47 7.11
CA PRO A 296 -19.04 -29.87 7.22
C PRO A 296 -18.36 -30.82 6.22
N ASP A 297 -17.80 -30.29 5.13
CA ASP A 297 -16.99 -31.03 4.15
C ASP A 297 -15.51 -31.16 4.55
N GLY A 298 -15.15 -30.65 5.74
CA GLY A 298 -13.77 -30.64 6.25
C GLY A 298 -12.87 -29.57 5.63
N LYS A 299 -13.37 -28.73 4.71
CA LYS A 299 -12.58 -27.65 4.10
C LYS A 299 -12.50 -26.45 5.03
N GLU A 300 -11.35 -25.80 5.02
CA GLU A 300 -11.13 -24.56 5.75
C GLU A 300 -12.03 -23.44 5.20
N ILE A 301 -12.70 -22.73 6.11
CA ILE A 301 -13.44 -21.51 5.83
C ILE A 301 -12.50 -20.35 6.16
N PRO A 302 -12.13 -19.50 5.19
CA PRO A 302 -11.23 -18.39 5.44
C PRO A 302 -11.94 -17.29 6.27
N PRO A 303 -11.20 -16.41 6.98
CA PRO A 303 -11.77 -15.37 7.84
C PRO A 303 -12.87 -14.49 7.23
N PRO A 304 -12.84 -14.12 5.93
CA PRO A 304 -13.95 -13.39 5.30
C PRO A 304 -15.30 -14.14 5.31
N GLY A 305 -15.28 -15.46 5.48
CA GLY A 305 -16.47 -16.30 5.65
C GLY A 305 -16.96 -16.41 7.09
N TRP A 306 -16.22 -15.90 8.08
CA TRP A 306 -16.63 -15.92 9.49
C TRP A 306 -17.58 -14.76 9.81
N PRO A 307 -18.37 -14.84 10.89
CA PRO A 307 -19.12 -13.69 11.39
C PRO A 307 -18.20 -12.49 11.65
N PRO A 308 -18.54 -11.26 11.23
CA PRO A 308 -17.67 -10.09 11.36
C PRO A 308 -17.02 -9.85 12.73
N PRO A 309 -17.73 -9.96 13.88
CA PRO A 309 -17.11 -9.70 15.18
C PRO A 309 -16.11 -10.79 15.62
N LEU A 310 -16.13 -11.96 14.97
CA LEU A 310 -15.25 -13.09 15.26
C LEU A 310 -14.01 -13.10 14.36
N ARG A 311 -13.84 -12.11 13.48
CA ARG A 311 -12.69 -12.03 12.59
C ARG A 311 -11.51 -11.40 13.33
N PRO A 312 -10.26 -11.83 13.05
CA PRO A 312 -9.10 -11.13 13.53
C PRO A 312 -9.06 -9.70 12.95
N PRO A 313 -8.37 -8.77 13.63
CA PRO A 313 -7.56 -8.97 14.84
C PRO A 313 -8.39 -9.09 16.13
N TYR A 314 -7.80 -9.60 17.22
CA TYR A 314 -8.37 -9.82 18.56
C TYR A 314 -7.66 -8.97 19.62
N LEU A 315 -8.20 -8.90 20.84
CA LEU A 315 -7.44 -8.44 22.01
C LEU A 315 -6.58 -9.59 22.55
N PRO A 316 -5.34 -9.32 23.01
CA PRO A 316 -4.51 -10.34 23.64
C PRO A 316 -5.17 -10.86 24.91
N PRO A 317 -4.78 -12.06 25.38
CA PRO A 317 -5.20 -12.57 26.67
C PRO A 317 -4.93 -11.53 27.76
N LEU A 318 -5.86 -11.37 28.69
CA LEU A 318 -5.58 -10.63 29.92
C LEU A 318 -4.55 -11.43 30.72
N THR A 319 -3.27 -11.14 30.51
CA THR A 319 -2.22 -11.64 31.42
C THR A 319 -2.51 -11.01 32.77
N GLY A 320 -2.94 -11.83 33.74
CA GLY A 320 -3.13 -11.38 35.12
C GLY A 320 -1.85 -10.74 35.67
N PRO A 321 -1.99 -9.82 36.64
CA PRO A 321 -0.83 -9.26 37.34
C PRO A 321 -0.03 -10.34 38.10
#